data_AF-A0A376ZPH3-F1
#
_entry.id   AF-A0A376ZPH3-F1
#
_cell.length_a   1.000
_cell.length_b   1.000
_cell.length_c   1.000
_cell.angle_alpha   90.00
_cell.angle_beta   90.00
_cell.angle_gamma   90.00
#
_symmetry.space_group_name_H-M   'P 1'
#
loop_
_entity.id
_entity.type
_entity.pdbx_description
1 polymer ?
#
loop_
_entity_poly.entity_id
_entity_poly.type
_entity_poly.pdbx_seq_one_letter_code
_entity_poly.pdbx_strand_id
1 'polypeptide(L)'
;MYFVENESWGSVIYNLFLQLEKENKSHTSLEVHSPGHAMALGIKIKNDKENKFVINFYDPNQTATHKRVFFCTNNICDIINLTAYDFLSEQCLKCYGLKEDTLSLFVDKTKSNDNNNVFIKKLPDNILQGVVINFAMGAGLREIIKKVYNDTRFTDLTKSQMKILCESKNVNNVPGLL
;
A
#
# COMPACT_ATOMS: atom_id res chain seq x y z
N MET A 1 -1.55 7.72 5.09
CA MET A 1 -1.65 6.58 4.15
C MET A 1 -0.28 6.26 3.59
N TYR A 2 -0.04 5.03 3.18
CA TYR A 2 1.13 4.62 2.40
C TYR A 2 0.64 4.03 1.08
N PHE A 3 1.10 4.56 -0.03
CA PHE A 3 0.79 4.01 -1.35
C PHE A 3 2.10 3.52 -1.94
N VAL A 4 2.23 2.21 -2.11
CA VAL A 4 3.52 1.55 -2.31
C VAL A 4 3.41 0.36 -3.25
N GLU A 5 4.53 0.02 -3.85
CA GLU A 5 4.76 -1.22 -4.58
C GLU A 5 4.71 -2.43 -3.63
N ASN A 6 4.50 -3.61 -4.22
CA ASN A 6 4.38 -4.86 -3.47
C ASN A 6 5.66 -5.23 -2.73
N GLU A 7 6.82 -4.87 -3.27
CA GLU A 7 8.15 -5.05 -2.68
C GLU A 7 8.36 -4.15 -1.46
N SER A 8 7.56 -3.09 -1.33
CA SER A 8 7.71 -2.06 -0.31
C SER A 8 6.85 -2.31 0.94
N TRP A 9 6.11 -3.43 1.04
CA TRP A 9 5.25 -3.73 2.19
C TRP A 9 6.03 -3.74 3.53
N GLY A 10 7.20 -4.35 3.56
CA GLY A 10 8.08 -4.42 4.72
C GLY A 10 8.50 -3.04 5.22
N SER A 11 8.78 -2.11 4.31
CA SER A 11 9.08 -0.72 4.66
C SER A 11 7.91 0.00 5.34
N VAL A 12 6.66 -0.28 4.93
CA VAL A 12 5.46 0.27 5.57
C VAL A 12 5.33 -0.27 6.99
N ILE A 13 5.47 -1.58 7.14
CA ILE A 13 5.40 -2.29 8.42
C ILE A 13 6.47 -1.76 9.39
N TYR A 14 7.72 -1.66 8.94
CA TYR A 14 8.84 -1.14 9.71
C TYR A 14 8.58 0.31 10.19
N ASN A 15 8.12 1.18 9.29
CA ASN A 15 7.78 2.55 9.65
C ASN A 15 6.64 2.65 10.68
N LEU A 16 5.69 1.71 10.65
CA LEU A 16 4.63 1.65 11.66
C LEU A 16 5.17 1.25 13.03
N PHE A 17 6.14 0.32 13.10
CA PHE A 17 6.80 -0.01 14.36
C PHE A 17 7.53 1.19 14.96
N LEU A 18 8.38 1.86 14.17
CA LEU A 18 9.07 3.08 14.62
C LEU A 18 8.09 4.14 15.12
N GLN A 19 6.96 4.29 14.44
CA GLN A 19 5.92 5.23 14.85
C GLN A 19 5.25 4.81 16.17
N LEU A 20 4.94 3.52 16.36
CA LEU A 20 4.36 3.01 17.61
C LEU A 20 5.30 3.22 18.80
N GLU A 21 6.59 2.94 18.63
CA GLU A 21 7.60 3.19 19.67
C GLU A 21 7.68 4.69 20.00
N LYS A 22 7.78 5.55 18.99
CA LYS A 22 7.82 7.01 19.18
C LYS A 22 6.56 7.56 19.86
N GLU A 23 5.40 7.00 19.55
CA GLU A 23 4.11 7.41 20.13
C GLU A 23 3.79 6.69 21.45
N ASN A 24 4.67 5.82 21.96
CA ASN A 24 4.45 4.94 23.12
C ASN A 24 3.13 4.16 23.04
N LYS A 25 2.80 3.64 21.85
CA LYS A 25 1.61 2.83 21.58
C LYS A 25 1.99 1.37 21.40
N SER A 26 1.12 0.48 21.86
CA SER A 26 1.36 -0.97 21.80
C SER A 26 0.77 -1.65 20.57
N HIS A 27 -0.13 -1.01 19.82
CA HIS A 27 -0.76 -1.61 18.64
C HIS A 27 -1.36 -0.56 17.70
N THR A 28 -1.53 -0.95 16.44
CA THR A 28 -2.31 -0.23 15.43
C THR A 28 -2.86 -1.21 14.39
N SER A 29 -3.79 -0.75 13.56
CA SER A 29 -4.33 -1.51 12.44
C SER A 29 -4.52 -0.61 11.23
N LEU A 30 -4.24 -1.14 10.04
CA LEU A 30 -4.46 -0.48 8.77
C LEU A 30 -5.36 -1.33 7.90
N GLU A 31 -6.16 -0.67 7.07
CA GLU A 31 -6.75 -1.32 5.91
C GLU A 31 -5.71 -1.37 4.79
N VAL A 32 -5.70 -2.48 4.06
CA VAL A 32 -4.82 -2.68 2.90
C VAL A 32 -5.72 -2.86 1.69
N HIS A 33 -5.66 -1.90 0.78
CA HIS A 33 -6.46 -1.88 -0.43
C HIS A 33 -5.58 -2.26 -1.63
N SER A 34 -6.09 -3.19 -2.42
CA SER A 34 -5.58 -3.57 -3.73
C SER A 34 -6.63 -3.21 -4.80
N PRO A 35 -6.32 -3.24 -6.10
CA PRO A 35 -7.31 -2.92 -7.14
C PRO A 35 -8.59 -3.74 -7.06
N GLY A 36 -8.49 -5.02 -6.67
CA GLY A 36 -9.62 -5.95 -6.66
C GLY A 36 -10.10 -6.39 -5.29
N HIS A 37 -9.45 -5.96 -4.20
CA HIS A 37 -9.71 -6.53 -2.87
C HIS A 37 -9.30 -5.63 -1.71
N ALA A 38 -9.99 -5.76 -0.58
CA ALA A 38 -9.67 -5.07 0.66
C ALA A 38 -9.33 -6.06 1.78
N MET A 39 -8.26 -5.78 2.50
CA MET A 39 -7.66 -6.61 3.53
C MET A 39 -7.34 -5.76 4.76
N ALA A 40 -6.84 -6.37 5.83
CA ALA A 40 -6.42 -5.65 7.02
C ALA A 40 -5.07 -6.14 7.56
N LEU A 41 -4.27 -5.21 8.06
CA LEU A 41 -2.98 -5.44 8.68
C LEU A 41 -3.01 -4.88 10.10
N GLY A 42 -2.95 -5.76 11.10
CA GLY A 42 -2.78 -5.42 12.51
C GLY A 42 -1.32 -5.57 12.93
N ILE A 43 -0.81 -4.61 13.69
CA ILE A 43 0.55 -4.61 14.23
C ILE A 43 0.47 -4.43 15.76
N LYS A 44 1.25 -5.21 16.50
CA LYS A 44 1.33 -5.13 17.97
C LYS A 44 2.76 -5.32 18.47
N ILE A 45 3.14 -4.50 19.44
CA ILE A 45 4.35 -4.65 20.26
C ILE A 45 3.94 -5.34 21.56
N LYS A 46 4.60 -6.44 21.90
CA LYS A 46 4.44 -7.15 23.16
C LYS A 46 5.71 -6.96 23.99
N ASN A 47 5.57 -6.30 25.13
CA ASN A 47 6.66 -6.13 26.09
C ASN A 47 6.71 -7.39 26.98
N ASP A 48 7.34 -8.45 26.48
CA ASP A 48 7.78 -9.59 27.29
C ASP A 48 9.32 -9.55 27.46
N LYS A 49 9.96 -10.63 27.91
CA LYS A 49 11.42 -10.66 28.15
C LYS A 49 12.25 -10.33 26.90
N GLU A 50 11.68 -10.48 25.70
CA GLU A 50 12.31 -10.20 24.41
C GLU A 50 11.29 -9.49 23.54
N ASN A 51 11.05 -8.19 23.76
CA ASN A 51 10.12 -7.33 22.99
C ASN A 51 9.74 -7.93 21.63
N LYS A 52 8.50 -8.44 21.53
CA LYS A 52 8.02 -9.16 20.35
C LYS A 52 7.13 -8.27 19.51
N PHE A 53 7.46 -8.22 18.23
CA PHE A 53 6.62 -7.66 17.19
C PHE A 53 5.70 -8.73 16.65
N VAL A 54 4.42 -8.40 16.56
CA VAL A 54 3.38 -9.28 16.04
C VAL A 54 2.71 -8.60 14.87
N ILE A 55 2.72 -9.29 13.73
CA ILE A 55 2.00 -8.88 12.53
C ILE A 55 0.83 -9.85 12.35
N ASN A 56 -0.38 -9.33 12.32
CA ASN A 56 -1.60 -10.07 12.02
C ASN A 56 -2.12 -9.59 10.66
N PHE A 57 -2.15 -10.47 9.67
CA PHE A 57 -2.73 -10.19 8.37
C PHE A 57 -4.08 -10.90 8.22
N TYR A 58 -5.08 -10.15 7.78
CA TYR A 58 -6.42 -10.64 7.54
C TYR A 58 -6.82 -10.41 6.09
N ASP A 59 -7.17 -11.50 5.42
CA ASP A 59 -7.79 -11.52 4.11
C ASP A 59 -9.21 -12.12 4.26
N PRO A 60 -10.27 -11.36 3.93
CA PRO A 60 -11.66 -11.84 3.99
C PRO A 60 -11.96 -13.11 3.20
N ASN A 61 -11.16 -13.45 2.19
CA ASN A 61 -11.32 -14.69 1.42
C ASN A 61 -10.51 -15.85 1.98
N GLN A 62 -9.71 -15.62 3.02
CA GLN A 62 -8.82 -16.60 3.68
C GLN A 62 -9.09 -16.63 5.20
N THR A 63 -10.36 -16.73 5.58
CA THR A 63 -10.85 -16.63 6.97
C THR A 63 -10.38 -17.75 7.89
N ALA A 64 -9.98 -18.91 7.35
CA ALA A 64 -9.47 -20.03 8.13
C ALA A 64 -8.01 -19.82 8.61
N THR A 65 -7.27 -18.89 8.02
CA THR A 65 -5.83 -18.70 8.27
C THR A 65 -5.49 -17.22 8.37
N HIS A 66 -5.76 -16.61 9.52
CA HIS A 66 -5.08 -15.37 9.87
C HIS A 66 -3.57 -15.63 9.87
N LYS A 67 -2.84 -15.03 8.93
CA LYS A 67 -1.37 -15.11 8.95
C LYS A 67 -0.89 -14.26 10.11
N ARG A 68 -0.37 -14.93 11.13
CA ARG A 68 0.26 -14.30 12.29
C ARG A 68 1.74 -14.63 12.29
N VAL A 69 2.57 -13.60 12.22
CA VAL A 69 4.03 -13.75 12.23
C VAL A 69 4.60 -12.99 13.41
N PHE A 70 5.62 -13.58 14.04
CA PHE A 70 6.33 -13.01 15.19
C PHE A 70 7.75 -12.65 14.78
N PHE A 71 8.18 -11.44 15.13
CA PHE A 71 9.55 -10.97 14.94
C PHE A 71 10.12 -10.49 16.29
N CYS A 72 11.40 -10.74 16.52
CA CYS A 72 12.13 -10.19 17.66
C CYS A 72 12.68 -8.80 17.30
N THR A 73 12.77 -7.88 18.28
CA THR A 73 13.40 -6.57 18.09
C THR A 73 14.81 -6.65 17.53
N ASN A 74 15.55 -7.70 17.87
CA ASN A 74 16.94 -7.88 17.42
C ASN A 74 17.04 -8.15 15.91
N ASN A 75 15.94 -8.61 15.29
CA ASN A 75 15.84 -8.92 13.87
C ASN A 75 14.86 -7.97 13.16
N ILE A 76 14.63 -6.77 13.71
CA ILE A 76 13.66 -5.81 13.16
C ILE A 76 14.00 -5.41 11.71
N CYS A 77 15.29 -5.44 11.34
CA CYS A 77 15.73 -5.18 9.97
C CYS A 77 15.21 -6.20 8.96
N ASP A 78 14.95 -7.46 9.37
CA ASP A 78 14.43 -8.49 8.46
C ASP A 78 13.02 -8.14 7.97
N ILE A 79 12.27 -7.36 8.77
CA ILE A 79 10.92 -6.90 8.43
C ILE A 79 10.94 -6.01 7.19
N ILE A 80 12.02 -5.24 6.94
CA ILE A 80 12.07 -4.30 5.82
C ILE A 80 11.99 -5.01 4.46
N ASN A 81 12.42 -6.27 4.41
CA ASN A 81 12.49 -7.09 3.21
C ASN A 81 11.19 -7.85 2.92
N LEU A 82 10.18 -7.76 3.79
CA LEU A 82 8.88 -8.37 3.54
C LEU A 82 8.20 -7.71 2.34
N THR A 83 7.54 -8.52 1.54
CA THR A 83 6.81 -8.13 0.33
C THR A 83 5.37 -8.63 0.42
N ALA A 84 4.51 -8.24 -0.52
CA ALA A 84 3.16 -8.79 -0.62
C ALA A 84 3.13 -10.33 -0.74
N TYR A 85 4.18 -10.93 -1.33
CA TYR A 85 4.31 -12.39 -1.54
C TYR A 85 4.49 -13.17 -0.23
N ASP A 86 5.00 -12.53 0.82
CA ASP A 86 5.10 -13.16 2.15
C ASP A 86 3.71 -13.34 2.79
N PHE A 87 2.74 -12.51 2.38
CA PHE A 87 1.38 -12.50 2.93
C PHE A 87 0.40 -13.28 2.05
N LEU A 88 0.50 -13.15 0.73
CA LEU A 88 -0.50 -13.66 -0.22
C LEU A 88 0.06 -14.79 -1.08
N SER A 89 -0.78 -15.77 -1.40
CA SER A 89 -0.44 -16.78 -2.41
C SER A 89 -0.41 -16.15 -3.80
N GLU A 90 0.28 -16.78 -4.75
CA GLU A 90 0.31 -16.30 -6.14
C GLU A 90 -1.09 -16.18 -6.75
N GLN A 91 -2.00 -17.10 -6.40
CA GLN A 91 -3.39 -17.05 -6.83
C GLN A 91 -4.11 -15.82 -6.27
N CYS A 92 -3.96 -15.53 -4.98
CA CYS A 92 -4.52 -14.32 -4.37
C CYS A 92 -3.97 -13.06 -5.03
N LEU A 93 -2.65 -12.99 -5.23
CA LEU A 93 -2.01 -11.85 -5.88
C LEU A 93 -2.60 -11.61 -7.27
N LYS A 94 -2.77 -12.65 -8.08
CA LYS A 94 -3.41 -12.53 -9.40
C LYS A 94 -4.86 -12.04 -9.29
N CYS A 95 -5.66 -12.67 -8.43
CA CYS A 95 -7.08 -12.34 -8.29
C CYS A 95 -7.32 -10.92 -7.75
N TYR A 96 -6.42 -10.42 -6.91
CA TYR A 96 -6.58 -9.09 -6.29
C TYR A 96 -5.98 -7.96 -7.13
N GLY A 97 -5.47 -8.28 -8.33
CA GLY A 97 -4.79 -7.31 -9.18
C GLY A 97 -3.46 -6.86 -8.59
N LEU A 98 -2.76 -7.78 -7.92
CA LEU A 98 -1.45 -7.58 -7.28
C LEU A 98 -0.30 -8.35 -7.97
N LYS A 99 -0.53 -8.92 -9.16
CA LYS A 99 0.51 -9.62 -9.93
C LYS A 99 1.11 -8.65 -10.96
N GLU A 100 2.44 -8.64 -11.09
CA GLU A 100 3.24 -7.80 -12.02
C GLU A 100 3.19 -6.27 -11.73
N ASP A 101 4.09 -5.78 -10.86
CA ASP A 101 4.37 -4.34 -10.63
C ASP A 101 3.17 -3.46 -10.22
N THR A 102 2.28 -4.06 -9.44
CA THR A 102 1.05 -3.44 -8.93
C THR A 102 1.24 -2.89 -7.51
N LEU A 103 0.28 -2.07 -7.08
CA LEU A 103 0.41 -1.22 -5.91
C LEU A 103 -0.63 -1.58 -4.84
N SER A 104 -0.27 -1.30 -3.60
CA SER A 104 -1.16 -1.42 -2.45
C SER A 104 -1.27 -0.10 -1.71
N LEU A 105 -2.46 0.21 -1.24
CA LEU A 105 -2.75 1.38 -0.41
C LEU A 105 -3.03 0.96 1.03
N PHE A 106 -2.19 1.40 1.95
CA PHE A 106 -2.35 1.24 3.37
C PHE A 106 -3.00 2.47 3.99
N VAL A 107 -4.16 2.29 4.60
CA VAL A 107 -5.00 3.37 5.15
C VAL A 107 -5.14 3.23 6.67
N ASP A 108 -4.72 4.28 7.37
CA ASP A 108 -4.97 4.43 8.81
C ASP A 108 -6.27 5.22 8.99
N LYS A 109 -7.39 4.51 9.22
CA LYS A 109 -8.69 5.13 9.44
C LYS A 109 -8.80 5.87 10.77
N THR A 110 -7.88 5.65 11.71
CA THR A 110 -7.90 6.35 13.01
C THR A 110 -7.39 7.79 12.91
N LYS A 111 -6.72 8.14 11.81
CA LYS A 111 -6.11 9.46 11.58
C LYS A 111 -6.76 10.26 10.45
N SER A 112 -7.95 9.87 9.96
CA SER A 112 -8.70 10.70 9.02
C SER A 112 -9.30 11.90 9.76
N ASN A 113 -8.57 13.02 9.79
CA ASN A 113 -9.11 14.29 10.28
C ASN A 113 -10.26 14.75 9.38
N ASP A 114 -11.27 15.37 9.98
CA ASP A 114 -12.51 15.90 9.39
C ASP A 114 -12.33 16.87 8.20
N ASN A 115 -11.09 17.24 7.87
CA ASN A 115 -10.77 18.23 6.84
C ASN A 115 -10.45 17.65 5.45
N ASN A 116 -10.73 16.36 5.17
CA ASN A 116 -10.39 15.68 3.89
C ASN A 116 -8.89 15.73 3.48
N ASN A 117 -8.03 16.29 4.36
CA ASN A 117 -6.57 16.24 4.47
C ASN A 117 -5.99 14.82 4.45
N VAL A 118 -6.04 14.13 3.31
CA VAL A 118 -5.33 12.87 3.09
C VAL A 118 -3.80 13.12 3.12
N PHE A 119 -3.15 12.78 4.25
CA PHE A 119 -1.68 12.82 4.32
C PHE A 119 -1.07 11.49 3.85
N ILE A 120 -0.32 11.55 2.75
CA ILE A 120 0.38 10.40 2.17
C ILE A 120 1.82 10.42 2.65
N LYS A 121 2.21 9.40 3.41
CA LYS A 121 3.53 9.26 4.04
C LYS A 121 4.58 8.68 3.09
N LYS A 122 4.14 7.83 2.15
CA LYS A 122 4.98 7.23 1.12
C LYS A 122 4.16 7.12 -0.17
N LEU A 123 4.80 7.48 -1.28
CA LEU A 123 4.28 7.35 -2.63
C LEU A 123 5.07 6.27 -3.37
N PRO A 124 4.51 5.71 -4.45
CA PRO A 124 5.26 4.87 -5.37
C PRO A 124 6.39 5.69 -6.02
N ASP A 125 7.47 5.01 -6.40
CA ASP A 125 8.67 5.60 -6.99
C ASP A 125 8.35 6.30 -8.32
N ASN A 126 7.47 5.70 -9.14
CA ASN A 126 7.02 6.27 -10.39
C ASN A 126 5.54 6.64 -10.37
N ILE A 127 5.22 7.82 -9.86
CA ILE A 127 3.83 8.31 -9.78
C ILE A 127 3.10 8.46 -11.14
N LEU A 128 3.83 8.46 -12.26
CA LEU A 128 3.28 8.63 -13.61
C LEU A 128 2.88 7.32 -14.29
N GLN A 129 3.18 6.18 -13.67
CA GLN A 129 2.81 4.88 -14.21
C GLN A 129 1.27 4.77 -14.26
N GLY A 130 0.72 4.31 -15.40
CA GLY A 130 -0.73 4.27 -15.62
C GLY A 130 -1.49 3.52 -14.52
N VAL A 131 -0.91 2.46 -13.95
CA VAL A 131 -1.50 1.70 -12.83
C VAL A 131 -1.62 2.53 -11.55
N VAL A 132 -0.65 3.41 -11.25
CA VAL A 132 -0.69 4.35 -10.11
C VAL A 132 -1.85 5.31 -10.26
N ILE A 133 -1.95 5.91 -11.45
CA ILE A 133 -2.98 6.92 -11.75
C ILE A 133 -4.36 6.27 -11.69
N ASN A 134 -4.54 5.10 -12.29
CA ASN A 134 -5.80 4.36 -12.27
C ASN A 134 -6.23 3.99 -10.84
N PHE A 135 -5.31 3.44 -10.04
CA PHE A 135 -5.59 3.14 -8.64
C PHE A 135 -5.97 4.40 -7.87
N ALA A 136 -5.22 5.49 -8.05
CA ALA A 136 -5.48 6.76 -7.38
C ALA A 136 -6.86 7.33 -7.74
N MET A 137 -7.30 7.21 -8.99
CA MET A 137 -8.65 7.59 -9.40
C MET A 137 -9.72 6.71 -8.76
N GLY A 138 -9.58 5.39 -8.86
CA GLY A 138 -10.54 4.43 -8.28
C GLY A 138 -10.67 4.55 -6.75
N ALA A 139 -9.57 4.85 -6.07
CA ALA A 139 -9.54 5.06 -4.63
C ALA A 139 -9.85 6.52 -4.21
N GLY A 140 -10.14 7.42 -5.15
CA GLY A 140 -10.48 8.82 -4.86
C GLY A 140 -9.34 9.65 -4.26
N LEU A 141 -8.08 9.30 -4.53
CA LEU A 141 -6.87 9.93 -3.97
C LEU A 141 -6.56 11.26 -4.68
N ARG A 142 -7.40 12.28 -4.44
CA ARG A 142 -7.34 13.61 -5.07
C ARG A 142 -5.96 14.27 -5.02
N GLU A 143 -5.24 14.13 -3.91
CA GLU A 143 -3.91 14.71 -3.76
C GLU A 143 -2.86 14.08 -4.69
N ILE A 144 -2.97 12.78 -4.98
CA ILE A 144 -2.11 12.12 -5.96
C ILE A 144 -2.45 12.60 -7.36
N ILE A 145 -3.74 12.68 -7.69
CA ILE A 145 -4.21 13.14 -9.00
C ILE A 145 -3.73 14.59 -9.25
N LYS A 146 -3.85 15.47 -8.26
CA LYS A 146 -3.30 16.84 -8.34
C LYS A 146 -1.79 16.85 -8.51
N LYS A 147 -1.06 15.99 -7.80
CA LYS A 147 0.40 15.91 -7.90
C LYS A 147 0.86 15.41 -9.26
N VAL A 148 0.16 14.43 -9.84
CA VAL A 148 0.37 13.96 -11.22
C VAL A 148 0.07 15.09 -12.20
N TYR A 149 -1.08 15.76 -12.08
CA TYR A 149 -1.47 16.86 -12.97
C TYR A 149 -0.47 18.03 -12.96
N ASN A 150 0.06 18.39 -11.79
CA ASN A 150 1.03 19.48 -11.62
C ASN A 150 2.47 19.06 -11.93
N ASP A 151 2.73 17.80 -12.31
CA ASP A 151 4.07 17.33 -12.61
C ASP A 151 4.55 17.92 -13.95
N THR A 152 5.64 18.68 -13.91
CA THR A 152 6.18 19.37 -15.09
C THR A 152 6.61 18.42 -16.19
N ARG A 153 6.81 17.12 -15.91
CA ARG A 153 7.09 16.14 -16.96
C ARG A 153 5.93 15.99 -17.96
N PHE A 154 4.70 16.37 -17.59
CA PHE A 154 3.57 16.41 -18.54
C PHE A 154 3.63 17.57 -19.52
N THR A 155 4.31 18.68 -19.20
CA THR A 155 4.41 19.82 -20.13
C THR A 155 5.25 19.48 -21.35
N ASP A 156 6.10 18.45 -21.26
CA ASP A 156 7.00 18.01 -22.31
C ASP A 156 6.47 16.80 -23.10
N LEU A 157 5.28 16.29 -22.75
CA LEU A 157 4.67 15.17 -23.48
C LEU A 157 4.07 15.62 -24.80
N THR A 158 4.43 14.91 -25.85
CA THR A 158 3.78 15.06 -27.16
C THR A 158 2.32 14.59 -27.09
N LYS A 159 1.45 15.12 -27.97
CA LYS A 159 0.06 14.67 -28.10
C LYS A 159 -0.08 13.15 -28.26
N SER A 160 0.90 12.50 -28.91
CA SER A 160 0.94 11.04 -29.09
C SER A 160 1.18 10.31 -27.77
N GLN A 161 2.16 10.76 -26.98
CA GLN A 161 2.44 10.17 -25.66
C GLN A 161 1.27 10.37 -24.69
N MET A 162 0.62 11.53 -24.75
CA MET A 162 -0.57 11.81 -23.94
C MET A 162 -1.76 10.92 -24.34
N LYS A 163 -1.94 10.67 -25.64
CA LYS A 163 -2.95 9.73 -26.15
C LYS A 163 -2.68 8.30 -25.71
N ILE A 164 -1.43 7.84 -25.75
CA ILE A 164 -1.03 6.50 -25.27
C ILE A 164 -1.29 6.34 -23.77
N LEU A 165 -1.06 7.39 -22.97
CA LEU A 165 -1.39 7.39 -21.54
C LEU A 165 -2.89 7.24 -21.30
N CYS A 166 -3.74 7.98 -22.02
CA CYS A 166 -5.20 7.87 -21.93
C CYS A 166 -5.76 6.56 -22.53
N GLU A 167 -5.04 5.94 -23.46
CA GLU A 167 -5.43 4.67 -24.08
C GLU A 167 -4.88 3.45 -23.34
N SER A 168 -3.97 3.66 -22.37
CA SER A 168 -3.38 2.58 -21.59
C SER A 168 -4.45 1.88 -20.76
N LYS A 169 -4.58 0.57 -20.98
CA LYS A 169 -5.54 -0.29 -20.30
C LYS A 169 -4.84 -1.09 -19.20
N ASN A 170 -5.55 -1.39 -18.13
CA ASN A 170 -5.04 -2.29 -17.09
C ASN A 170 -5.02 -3.75 -17.56
N VAL A 171 -4.54 -4.66 -16.70
CA VAL A 171 -4.53 -6.12 -16.92
C VAL A 171 -5.91 -6.73 -17.17
N ASN A 172 -6.99 -6.00 -16.84
CA ASN A 172 -8.38 -6.36 -17.09
C ASN A 172 -8.97 -5.64 -18.31
N ASN A 173 -8.11 -5.02 -19.15
CA ASN A 173 -8.46 -4.34 -20.38
C ASN A 173 -9.37 -3.11 -20.21
N VAL A 174 -9.42 -2.53 -19.00
CA VAL A 174 -10.19 -1.32 -18.68
C VAL A 174 -9.32 -0.09 -18.94
N PRO A 175 -9.81 0.92 -19.70
CA PRO A 175 -9.07 2.17 -19.95
C PRO A 175 -8.77 2.91 -18.64
N GLY A 176 -7.53 3.38 -18.47
CA GLY A 176 -7.19 4.38 -17.46
C GLY A 176 -7.39 5.78 -18.02
N LEU A 177 -8.03 6.66 -17.25
CA LEU A 177 -8.43 8.04 -17.57
C LEU A 177 -9.61 8.14 -18.56
N LEU A 178 -10.73 7.52 -18.19
CA LEU A 178 -12.08 8.10 -18.33
C LEU A 178 -12.89 7.79 -17.07
#